data_AF-A0A7U6GLG6-F1
#
_entry.id   AF-A0A7U6GLG6-F1
#
_cell.length_a   1.000
_cell.length_b   1.000
_cell.length_c   1.000
_cell.angle_alpha   90.00
_cell.angle_beta   90.00
_cell.angle_gamma   90.00
#
_symmetry.space_group_name_H-M   'P 1'
#
loop_
_entity.id
_entity.type
_entity.pdbx_description
1 polymer ?
#
loop_
_entity_poly.entity_id
_entity_poly.type
_entity_poly.pdbx_seq_one_letter_code
_entity_poly.pdbx_strand_id
1 'polypeptide(L)'
;MNKRRSKNEWQRLIEEQAASGLTRKAFCEQAGIAVATFGYWKRKLRAEGDKAGLDKVASTRRVSLDDWIELSPPVTEPAPGWHIELDLGNGLCLRLHQG
;
A
#
# COMPACT_ATOMS: atom_id res chain seq x y z
N MET A 1 -4.10 -25.04 -2.80
CA MET A 1 -3.82 -24.97 -1.35
C MET A 1 -3.26 -23.57 -1.06
N ASN A 2 -4.09 -22.63 -0.61
CA ASN A 2 -3.63 -21.25 -0.39
C ASN A 2 -2.86 -21.16 0.92
N LYS A 3 -1.54 -21.28 0.83
CA LYS A 3 -0.62 -21.11 1.97
C LYS A 3 -0.69 -19.65 2.43
N ARG A 4 -1.40 -19.40 3.53
CA ARG A 4 -1.40 -18.10 4.19
C ARG A 4 0.02 -17.82 4.67
N ARG A 5 0.68 -16.84 4.05
CA ARG A 5 2.01 -16.38 4.46
C ARG A 5 1.88 -15.59 5.76
N SER A 6 2.68 -15.94 6.74
CA SER A 6 2.85 -15.24 8.00
C SER A 6 3.51 -13.88 7.80
N LYS A 7 3.39 -13.01 8.81
CA LYS A 7 4.04 -11.69 8.82
C LYS A 7 5.56 -11.78 8.61
N ASN A 8 6.21 -12.76 9.25
CA ASN A 8 7.65 -12.99 9.14
C ASN A 8 8.05 -13.41 7.72
N GLU A 9 7.23 -14.21 7.03
CA GLU A 9 7.47 -14.57 5.64
C GLU A 9 7.38 -13.34 4.72
N TRP A 10 6.43 -12.43 4.96
CA TRP A 10 6.35 -11.18 4.21
C TRP A 10 7.53 -10.26 4.44
N GLN A 11 8.02 -10.19 5.67
CA GLN A 11 9.21 -9.40 5.98
C GLN A 11 10.44 -9.94 5.25
N ARG A 12 10.65 -11.27 5.28
CA ARG A 12 11.73 -11.93 4.54
C ARG A 12 11.65 -11.65 3.02
N LEU A 13 10.45 -11.70 2.43
CA LEU A 13 10.26 -11.41 1.01
C LEU A 13 10.60 -9.95 0.65
N ILE A 14 10.33 -9.00 1.54
CA ILE A 14 10.68 -7.59 1.32
C ILE A 14 12.19 -7.38 1.43
N GLU A 15 12.84 -8.04 2.38
CA GLU A 15 14.30 -8.02 2.54
C GLU A 15 14.99 -8.67 1.34
N GLU A 16 14.48 -9.81 0.88
CA GLU A 16 14.97 -10.51 -0.31
C GLU A 16 14.80 -9.67 -1.57
N GLN A 17 13.67 -8.97 -1.73
CA GLN A 17 13.49 -8.01 -2.82
C GLN A 17 14.53 -6.88 -2.76
N ALA A 18 14.81 -6.35 -1.57
CA ALA A 18 15.80 -5.30 -1.39
C ALA A 18 17.23 -5.79 -1.70
N ALA A 19 17.58 -7.01 -1.28
CA ALA A 19 18.88 -7.63 -1.56
C ALA A 19 19.04 -8.01 -3.04
N SER A 20 17.96 -8.38 -3.72
CA SER A 20 17.99 -8.81 -5.12
C SER A 20 18.32 -7.68 -6.11
N GLY A 21 18.13 -6.41 -5.72
CA GLY A 21 18.25 -5.27 -6.64
C GLY A 21 17.19 -5.22 -7.74
N LEU A 22 16.25 -6.17 -7.76
CA LEU A 22 15.19 -6.25 -8.76
C LEU A 22 14.12 -5.21 -8.50
N THR A 23 13.46 -4.76 -9.58
CA THR A 23 12.25 -3.95 -9.44
C THR A 23 11.15 -4.75 -8.76
N ARG A 24 10.24 -4.07 -8.06
CA ARG A 24 9.10 -4.69 -7.39
C ARG A 24 8.31 -5.61 -8.31
N LYS A 25 8.10 -5.21 -9.57
CA LYS A 25 7.34 -5.99 -10.56
C LYS A 25 8.06 -7.29 -10.90
N ALA A 26 9.35 -7.21 -11.26
CA ALA A 26 10.17 -8.38 -11.61
C ALA A 26 10.28 -9.38 -10.44
N PHE A 27 10.47 -8.88 -9.21
CA PHE A 27 10.49 -9.74 -8.03
C PHE A 27 9.13 -10.43 -7.77
N CYS A 28 8.03 -9.69 -7.91
CA CYS A 28 6.69 -10.25 -7.73
C CYS A 28 6.37 -11.33 -8.79
N GLU A 29 6.80 -11.12 -10.03
CA GLU A 29 6.68 -12.12 -11.10
C GLU A 29 7.51 -13.38 -10.81
N GLN A 30 8.77 -13.24 -10.37
CA GLN A 30 9.61 -14.38 -9.99
C GLN A 30 9.09 -15.15 -8.76
N ALA A 31 8.60 -14.42 -7.75
CA ALA A 31 8.12 -15.01 -6.50
C ALA A 31 6.68 -15.56 -6.60
N GLY A 32 5.98 -15.32 -7.72
CA GLY A 32 4.58 -15.70 -7.91
C GLY A 32 3.64 -14.97 -6.95
N ILE A 33 3.88 -13.68 -6.72
CA ILE A 33 3.15 -12.85 -5.76
C ILE A 33 2.48 -11.69 -6.50
N ALA A 34 1.25 -11.35 -6.15
CA ALA A 34 0.60 -10.15 -6.67
C ALA A 34 1.29 -8.87 -6.15
N VAL A 35 1.58 -7.95 -7.07
CA VAL A 35 2.23 -6.66 -6.77
C VAL A 35 1.44 -5.85 -5.73
N ALA A 36 0.11 -5.91 -5.79
CA ALA A 36 -0.78 -5.24 -4.85
C ALA A 36 -0.62 -5.78 -3.43
N THR A 37 -0.59 -7.11 -3.27
CA THR A 37 -0.40 -7.78 -1.97
C THR A 37 0.98 -7.47 -1.41
N PHE A 38 2.02 -7.49 -2.23
CA PHE A 38 3.37 -7.08 -1.83
C PHE A 38 3.41 -5.62 -1.37
N GLY A 39 2.77 -4.70 -2.10
CA GLY A 39 2.65 -3.29 -1.72
C GLY A 39 1.90 -3.09 -0.40
N TYR A 40 0.81 -3.82 -0.20
CA TYR A 40 0.04 -3.80 1.05
C TYR A 40 0.90 -4.22 2.25
N TRP A 41 1.59 -5.35 2.17
CA TRP A 41 2.44 -5.84 3.27
C TRP A 41 3.65 -4.95 3.53
N LYS A 42 4.25 -4.35 2.49
CA LYS A 42 5.34 -3.38 2.65
C LYS A 42 4.89 -2.14 3.43
N ARG A 43 3.69 -1.62 3.16
CA ARG A 43 3.11 -0.50 3.94
C ARG A 43 2.77 -0.93 5.37
N LYS A 44 2.13 -2.10 5.53
CA LYS A 44 1.71 -2.63 6.83
C LYS A 44 2.89 -2.84 7.77
N LEU A 45 3.95 -3.49 7.29
CA LEU A 45 5.16 -3.74 8.07
C LEU A 45 5.90 -2.46 8.43
N ARG A 46 5.92 -1.46 7.54
CA ARG A 46 6.48 -0.13 7.85
C ARG A 46 5.71 0.57 8.97
N ALA A 47 4.38 0.57 8.91
CA ALA A 47 3.54 1.18 9.93
C ALA A 47 3.64 0.48 11.30
N GLU A 48 3.89 -0.83 11.32
CA GLU A 48 4.11 -1.58 12.56
C GLU A 48 5.52 -1.37 13.13
N GLY A 49 6.54 -1.24 12.29
CA GLY A 49 7.89 -0.86 12.72
C GLY A 49 7.94 0.55 13.31
N ASP A 50 7.15 1.47 12.75
CA ASP A 50 7.02 2.84 13.25
C ASP A 50 6.36 2.88 14.64
N LYS A 51 5.36 2.03 14.88
CA LYS A 51 4.72 1.85 16.21
C LYS A 51 5.67 1.28 17.27
N ALA A 52 6.67 0.49 16.88
CA ALA A 52 7.72 0.00 17.78
C ALA A 52 8.87 1.00 17.98
N GLY A 53 8.94 2.05 17.17
CA GLY A 53 9.94 3.13 17.24
C GLY A 53 9.43 4.44 17.83
N LEU A 54 8.15 4.51 18.22
CA LEU A 54 7.52 5.70 18.79
C LEU A 54 8.08 6.13 20.16
N ASP A 55 9.02 5.36 20.74
CA ASP A 55 9.79 5.75 21.91
C ASP A 55 11.04 6.58 21.57
N LYS A 56 11.54 6.57 20.32
CA LYS A 56 12.75 7.31 19.96
C LYS A 56 12.70 7.91 18.55
N VAL A 57 12.45 9.21 18.58
CA VAL A 57 12.77 10.24 17.58
C VAL A 57 11.76 10.37 16.45
N ALA A 58 10.85 11.32 16.68
CA ALA A 58 10.19 12.13 15.69
C ALA A 58 11.10 12.43 14.48
N SER A 59 10.94 11.64 13.42
CA SER A 59 11.21 12.09 12.06
C SER A 59 9.92 11.94 11.27
N THR A 60 8.91 12.65 11.77
CA THR A 60 7.83 13.20 10.95
C THR A 60 8.51 13.81 9.73
N ARG A 61 8.27 13.21 8.57
CA ARG A 61 8.44 13.92 7.30
C ARG A 61 7.60 15.20 7.45
N ARG A 62 8.26 16.32 7.76
CA ARG A 62 7.62 17.63 7.75
C ARG A 62 7.12 17.81 6.33
N VAL A 63 5.82 17.64 6.14
CA VAL A 63 5.14 18.29 5.04
C VAL A 63 5.22 19.77 5.40
N SER A 64 6.03 20.51 4.65
CA SER A 64 6.12 21.97 4.81
C SER A 64 4.75 22.55 4.51
N LEU A 65 4.30 23.50 5.33
CA LEU A 65 3.08 24.28 5.10
C LEU A 65 3.18 25.19 3.86
N ASP A 66 4.35 25.27 3.22
CA ASP A 66 4.54 25.92 1.90
C ASP A 66 3.92 25.15 0.72
N ASP A 67 3.39 23.95 0.91
CA ASP A 67 2.73 23.17 -0.15
C ASP A 67 1.20 23.42 -0.18
N TRP A 68 0.78 24.63 0.19
CA TRP A 68 -0.63 25.08 0.08
C TRP A 68 -0.95 25.41 -1.38
N ILE A 69 -1.51 24.41 -2.08
CA ILE A 69 -2.24 24.62 -3.34
C ILE A 69 -3.63 25.18 -3.01
N GLU A 70 -3.89 26.41 -3.47
CA GLU A 70 -5.22 27.01 -3.44
C GLU A 70 -6.11 26.34 -4.49
N LEU A 71 -7.02 25.46 -4.02
CA LEU A 71 -7.99 24.80 -4.89
C LEU A 71 -9.13 25.77 -5.20
N SER A 72 -9.25 26.17 -6.46
CA SER A 72 -10.46 26.85 -6.95
C SER A 72 -11.68 25.95 -6.68
N PRO A 73 -12.83 26.51 -6.27
CA PRO A 73 -14.02 25.71 -6.01
C PRO A 73 -14.38 24.93 -7.27
N PRO A 74 -14.62 23.60 -7.18
CA PRO A 74 -15.07 22.84 -8.32
C PRO A 74 -16.39 23.42 -8.78
N VAL A 75 -16.48 23.70 -10.08
CA VAL A 75 -17.74 23.97 -10.77
C VAL A 75 -18.71 22.87 -10.35
N THR A 76 -19.90 23.26 -9.88
CA THR A 76 -20.93 22.34 -9.38
C THR A 76 -21.38 21.40 -10.49
N GLU A 77 -20.67 20.28 -10.63
CA GLU A 77 -21.11 19.09 -11.35
C GLU A 77 -21.80 18.16 -10.34
N PRO A 78 -22.81 17.38 -10.76
CA PRO A 78 -23.52 16.46 -9.87
C PRO A 78 -22.50 15.56 -9.16
N ALA A 79 -22.66 15.43 -7.83
CA ALA A 79 -21.70 14.79 -6.95
C ALA A 79 -21.13 13.51 -7.59
N PRO A 80 -19.81 13.42 -7.82
CA PRO A 80 -19.24 12.26 -8.46
C PRO A 80 -19.52 11.06 -7.57
N GLY A 81 -20.35 10.15 -8.06
CA GLY A 81 -20.69 8.94 -7.34
C GLY A 81 -19.41 8.19 -6.95
N TRP A 82 -19.41 7.65 -5.74
CA TRP A 82 -18.21 7.04 -5.19
C TRP A 82 -17.90 5.71 -5.87
N HIS A 83 -16.62 5.34 -5.95
CA HIS A 83 -16.16 4.03 -6.42
C HIS A 83 -15.34 3.34 -5.32
N ILE A 84 -15.72 2.12 -4.94
CA ILE A 84 -15.03 1.31 -3.93
C ILE A 84 -14.63 -0.03 -4.56
N GLU A 85 -13.34 -0.39 -4.45
CA GLU A 85 -12.84 -1.72 -4.81
C GLU A 85 -12.36 -2.47 -3.56
N LEU A 86 -12.83 -3.71 -3.41
CA LEU A 86 -12.45 -4.61 -2.34
C LEU A 86 -11.92 -5.91 -2.94
N ASP A 87 -10.66 -6.22 -2.66
CA ASP A 87 -10.06 -7.52 -3.00
C ASP A 87 -10.38 -8.54 -1.88
N LEU A 88 -11.07 -9.62 -2.25
CA LEU A 88 -11.46 -10.69 -1.33
C LEU A 88 -10.47 -11.87 -1.35
N GLY A 89 -9.42 -11.80 -2.17
CA GLY A 89 -8.52 -12.90 -2.47
C GLY A 89 -9.12 -13.93 -3.43
N ASN A 90 -8.33 -14.96 -3.76
CA ASN A 90 -8.72 -16.05 -4.68
C ASN A 90 -9.16 -15.58 -6.08
N GLY A 91 -8.67 -14.42 -6.53
CA GLY A 91 -9.05 -13.84 -7.82
C GLY A 91 -10.42 -13.13 -7.82
N LEU A 92 -11.06 -12.97 -6.66
CA LEU A 92 -12.34 -12.28 -6.53
C LEU A 92 -12.12 -10.83 -6.08
N CYS A 93 -12.66 -9.91 -6.87
CA CYS A 93 -12.66 -8.47 -6.60
C CYS A 93 -14.09 -7.94 -6.69
N LEU A 94 -14.50 -7.23 -5.65
CA LEU A 94 -15.82 -6.64 -5.53
C LEU A 94 -15.70 -5.14 -5.80
N ARG A 95 -16.41 -4.65 -6.81
CA ARG A 95 -16.40 -3.24 -7.21
C ARG A 95 -17.80 -2.67 -7.05
N LEU A 96 -17.92 -1.58 -6.30
CA LEU A 96 -19.15 -0.85 -6.10
C LEU A 96 -18.96 0.56 -6.65
N HIS A 97 -19.97 1.07 -7.34
CA HIS A 97 -20.02 2.47 -7.73
C HIS A 97 -21.42 3.03 -7.39
N GLN A 98 -21.48 4.31 -7.03
CA GLN A 98 -22.71 5.08 -7.03
C GLN A 98 -22.79 5.87 -8.35
N GLY A 99 -23.98 5.96 -8.93
CA GLY A 99 -24.31 6.87 -10.03
C GLY A 99 -25.11 8.06 -9.52
#